data_AF-A0A834GHF3-F1
#
_entry.id   AF-A0A834GHF3-F1
#
_cell.length_a   1.000
_cell.length_b   1.000
_cell.length_c   1.000
_cell.angle_alpha   90.00
_cell.angle_beta   90.00
_cell.angle_gamma   90.00
#
_symmetry.space_group_name_H-M   'P 1'
#
loop_
_entity.id
_entity.type
_entity.pdbx_description
1 polymer ?
#
loop_
_entity_poly.entity_id
_entity_poly.type
_entity_poly.pdbx_seq_one_letter_code
_entity_poly.pdbx_strand_id
1 'polypeptide(L)'
;MPVTFVWDAIGGISSSLILSGSFHLTPFLSFFGTSQIGLEGEHLGIYKADGLSSVKWISTSEPPKEQPLTWYKAIVNAPPGDEPVGIDMIHMGKGLAWLNGEEIGRYWPRKSSKHDECVQQCDYRGKFSPNKCSTGCGEPSQRWYHVPRSWFKPSGNILVVFEEKGGDPTEIRFSRRKTTGFCAIVSEDHPTFKPESLDQDGTQDYKNNVIVQLKCPINTRVSTVKFASFGTPSGTCGSYTTGDCHDPSSISVVEKVRLAASVVVC
;
A
#
# COMPACT_ATOMS: atom_id res chain seq x y z
N MET A 1 -20.42 3.18 31.42
CA MET A 1 -21.32 3.46 30.26
C MET A 1 -20.43 3.75 29.07
N PRO A 2 -20.67 3.18 27.88
CA PRO A 2 -19.88 3.52 26.70
C PRO A 2 -20.26 4.93 26.26
N VAL A 3 -19.27 5.82 26.21
CA VAL A 3 -19.43 7.18 25.67
C VAL A 3 -19.25 7.08 24.16
N THR A 4 -20.32 7.39 23.43
CA THR A 4 -20.30 7.49 21.96
C THR A 4 -19.81 8.89 21.59
N PHE A 5 -18.71 8.97 20.85
CA PHE A 5 -18.21 10.23 20.30
C PHE A 5 -18.76 10.41 18.88
N VAL A 6 -19.47 11.52 18.66
CA VAL A 6 -19.87 11.96 17.31
C VAL A 6 -18.83 12.96 16.83
N TRP A 7 -18.25 12.67 15.66
CA TRP A 7 -17.24 13.51 15.02
C TRP A 7 -17.89 14.28 13.88
N ASP A 8 -17.56 15.57 13.74
CA ASP A 8 -17.81 16.33 12.51
C ASP A 8 -16.54 17.10 12.11
N ALA A 9 -16.35 17.26 10.80
CA ALA A 9 -15.05 17.49 10.17
C ALA A 9 -14.63 18.97 10.14
N ILE A 10 -14.11 19.49 11.25
CA ILE A 10 -13.19 20.65 11.27
C ILE A 10 -12.11 20.32 12.29
N GLY A 11 -10.90 19.95 11.82
CA GLY A 11 -9.87 19.26 12.59
C GLY A 11 -9.29 20.02 13.79
N GLY A 12 -9.98 20.00 14.92
CA GLY A 12 -9.55 20.50 16.22
C GLY A 12 -10.60 20.27 17.31
N ILE A 13 -10.27 20.61 18.58
CA ILE A 13 -11.28 20.63 19.65
C ILE A 13 -12.15 21.87 19.45
N SER A 14 -13.31 21.69 18.81
CA SER A 14 -14.24 22.77 18.47
C SER A 14 -15.28 23.04 19.58
N SER A 15 -15.39 22.18 20.58
CA SER A 15 -16.43 22.24 21.62
C SER A 15 -15.86 22.20 23.03
N SER A 16 -16.66 22.64 24.00
CA SER A 16 -16.28 22.67 25.41
C SER A 16 -16.01 21.27 25.96
N LEU A 17 -14.84 21.06 26.56
CA LEU A 17 -14.52 19.84 27.30
C LEU A 17 -15.25 19.87 28.65
N ILE A 18 -16.23 18.98 28.84
CA ILE A 18 -16.95 18.85 30.12
C ILE A 18 -16.35 17.68 30.90
N LEU A 19 -15.65 17.99 32.00
CA LEU A 19 -15.25 17.02 33.02
C LEU A 19 -16.35 16.97 34.09
N SER A 20 -17.11 15.88 34.16
CA SER A 20 -18.12 15.67 35.21
C SER A 20 -17.54 14.81 36.34
N GLY A 21 -17.45 15.39 37.53
CA GLY A 21 -17.08 14.70 38.77
C GLY A 21 -17.55 15.53 39.97
N SER A 22 -17.95 14.85 41.05
CA SER A 22 -18.47 15.49 42.27
C SER A 22 -17.34 16.14 43.06
N PHE A 23 -16.92 17.33 42.66
CA PHE A 23 -16.19 18.26 43.53
C PHE A 23 -17.09 19.48 43.76
N HIS A 24 -17.40 19.75 45.02
CA HIS A 24 -18.11 20.96 45.42
C HIS A 24 -17.32 22.19 44.97
N LEU A 25 -18.01 23.11 44.28
CA LEU A 25 -17.63 24.42 43.72
C LEU A 25 -17.25 24.43 42.21
N THR A 26 -18.25 24.76 41.39
CA THR A 26 -18.15 25.30 40.00
C THR A 26 -17.68 26.77 40.02
N PRO A 27 -17.19 27.38 38.91
CA PRO A 27 -17.54 27.06 37.51
C PRO A 27 -16.40 27.12 36.49
N PHE A 28 -16.64 26.60 35.28
CA PHE A 28 -15.89 26.91 34.05
C PHE A 28 -14.35 26.98 34.18
N LEU A 29 -13.67 25.89 33.82
CA LEU A 29 -12.29 26.00 33.33
C LEU A 29 -12.28 26.85 32.06
N SER A 30 -12.14 28.16 32.21
CA SER A 30 -11.63 29.03 31.14
C SER A 30 -10.13 28.74 31.03
N PHE A 31 -9.80 27.62 30.41
CA PHE A 31 -8.43 27.29 30.12
C PHE A 31 -7.94 28.28 29.04
N PHE A 32 -7.14 29.27 29.41
CA PHE A 32 -6.25 29.91 28.45
C PHE A 32 -5.23 28.84 28.03
N GLY A 33 -5.64 27.97 27.10
CA GLY A 33 -4.81 26.86 26.66
C GLY A 33 -3.60 27.37 25.90
N THR A 34 -2.41 27.03 26.38
CA THR A 34 -1.22 27.08 25.55
C THR A 34 -1.36 26.02 24.47
N SER A 35 -1.51 26.47 23.22
CA SER A 35 -1.57 25.57 22.07
C SER A 35 -0.15 25.34 21.57
N GLN A 36 0.33 24.11 21.62
CA GLN A 36 1.56 23.70 20.96
C GLN A 36 1.20 23.07 19.62
N ILE A 37 1.73 23.63 18.54
CA ILE A 37 1.54 23.11 17.18
C ILE A 37 2.60 22.04 16.93
N GLY A 38 2.16 20.84 16.54
CA GLY A 38 3.05 19.73 16.20
C GLY A 38 3.76 19.11 17.40
N LEU A 39 4.74 18.26 17.12
CA LEU A 39 5.52 17.55 18.14
C LEU A 39 6.92 18.17 18.28
N GLU A 40 7.48 18.11 19.48
CA GLU A 40 8.83 18.62 19.74
C GLU A 40 9.88 17.99 18.82
N GLY A 41 9.79 16.68 18.58
CA GLY A 41 10.68 15.98 17.64
C GLY A 41 10.54 16.47 16.19
N GLU A 42 9.34 16.91 15.78
CA GLU A 42 9.14 17.52 14.46
C GLU A 42 9.76 18.91 14.38
N HIS A 43 9.58 19.73 15.43
CA HIS A 43 10.17 21.05 15.54
C HIS A 43 11.71 21.00 15.47
N LEU A 44 12.31 20.05 16.20
CA LEU A 44 13.75 19.79 16.20
C LEU A 44 14.26 19.08 14.94
N GLY A 45 13.36 18.61 14.07
CA GLY A 45 13.71 17.94 12.82
C GLY A 45 14.55 16.67 13.02
N ILE A 46 14.31 15.89 14.08
CA ILE A 46 15.19 14.77 14.48
C ILE A 46 15.26 13.59 13.50
N TYR A 47 14.45 13.64 12.43
CA TYR A 47 14.51 12.73 11.28
C TYR A 47 15.52 13.19 10.21
N LYS A 48 16.00 14.44 10.25
CA LYS A 48 16.98 15.02 9.33
C LYS A 48 18.40 14.91 9.86
N ALA A 49 19.39 14.93 8.96
CA ALA A 49 20.80 14.73 9.30
C ALA A 49 21.34 15.75 10.33
N ASP A 50 20.96 17.01 10.21
CA ASP A 50 21.28 18.12 11.10
C ASP A 50 20.53 18.05 12.44
N GLY A 51 19.27 17.61 12.42
CA GLY A 51 18.43 17.47 13.61
C GLY A 51 18.77 16.26 14.49
N LEU A 52 19.45 15.23 13.97
CA LEU A 52 19.74 14.00 14.71
C LEU A 52 20.54 14.20 16.02
N SER A 53 21.34 15.26 16.12
CA SER A 53 22.14 15.58 17.31
C SER A 53 21.45 16.53 18.29
N SER A 54 20.26 17.03 17.98
CA SER A 54 19.52 17.97 18.85
C SER A 54 18.95 17.30 20.10
N VAL A 55 18.89 15.97 20.13
CA VAL A 55 18.38 15.16 21.24
C VAL A 55 19.36 14.08 21.65
N LYS A 56 19.28 13.67 22.92
CA LYS A 56 20.07 12.54 23.45
C LYS A 56 19.34 11.22 23.19
N TRP A 57 19.73 10.53 22.12
CA TRP A 57 19.25 9.17 21.85
C TRP A 57 19.77 8.17 22.88
N ILE A 58 18.91 7.24 23.29
CA ILE A 58 19.29 6.12 24.17
C ILE A 58 19.52 4.90 23.29
N SER A 59 20.76 4.42 23.23
CA SER A 59 21.09 3.19 22.51
C SER A 59 20.74 1.98 23.38
N THR A 60 19.92 1.07 22.84
CA THR A 60 19.49 -0.15 23.53
C THR A 60 19.19 -1.24 22.51
N SER A 61 19.42 -2.50 22.89
CA SER A 61 18.95 -3.68 22.13
C SER A 61 17.47 -3.97 22.37
N GLU A 62 16.92 -3.49 23.49
CA GLU A 62 15.54 -3.67 23.91
C GLU A 62 14.89 -2.28 23.99
N PRO A 63 14.44 -1.73 22.86
CA PRO A 63 13.69 -0.47 22.86
C PRO A 63 12.37 -0.63 23.60
N PRO A 64 11.83 0.45 24.21
CA PRO A 64 10.51 0.42 24.79
C PRO A 64 9.48 -0.02 23.75
N LYS A 65 8.50 -0.80 24.18
CA LYS A 65 7.40 -1.31 23.36
C LYS A 65 6.09 -0.80 23.93
N GLU A 66 5.07 -0.69 23.07
CA GLU A 66 3.73 -0.24 23.46
C GLU A 66 3.72 1.12 24.18
N GLN A 67 4.73 1.96 23.91
CA GLN A 67 4.82 3.32 24.43
C GLN A 67 4.29 4.31 23.38
N PRO A 68 3.30 5.15 23.73
CA PRO A 68 2.86 6.22 22.86
C PRO A 68 3.92 7.33 22.78
N LEU A 69 3.78 8.18 21.77
CA LEU A 69 4.62 9.36 21.53
C LEU A 69 6.13 9.08 21.60
N THR A 70 6.57 7.96 21.03
CA THR A 70 7.98 7.51 21.11
C THR A 70 8.66 7.63 19.75
N TRP A 71 9.91 8.11 19.77
CA TRP A 71 10.77 8.17 18.59
C TRP A 71 11.80 7.05 18.61
N TYR A 72 11.86 6.28 17.54
CA TYR A 72 12.85 5.24 17.32
C TYR A 72 13.80 5.64 16.20
N LYS A 73 15.05 5.20 16.32
CA LYS A 73 16.09 5.40 15.33
C LYS A 73 16.90 4.13 15.19
N ALA A 74 17.14 3.70 13.96
CA ALA A 74 17.97 2.54 13.66
C ALA A 74 18.88 2.81 12.46
N ILE A 75 20.07 2.20 12.47
CA ILE A 75 20.91 2.11 11.28
C ILE A 75 20.53 0.82 10.56
N VAL A 76 20.14 0.93 9.28
CA VAL A 76 19.62 -0.19 8.51
C VAL A 76 20.42 -0.42 7.23
N ASN A 77 20.44 -1.67 6.77
CA ASN A 77 21.04 -2.02 5.49
C ASN A 77 19.98 -1.95 4.38
N ALA A 78 20.39 -1.53 3.20
CA ALA A 78 19.53 -1.60 2.01
C ALA A 78 19.20 -3.07 1.72
N PRO A 79 17.93 -3.44 1.45
CA PRO A 79 17.60 -4.79 1.03
C PRO A 79 18.34 -5.16 -0.27
N PRO A 80 18.79 -6.40 -0.47
CA PRO A 80 19.46 -6.78 -1.71
C PRO A 80 18.50 -6.86 -2.90
N GLY A 81 19.03 -6.73 -4.12
CA GLY A 81 18.29 -6.82 -5.37
C GLY A 81 17.59 -5.51 -5.78
N ASP A 82 16.93 -5.55 -6.94
CA ASP A 82 16.33 -4.37 -7.59
C ASP A 82 14.81 -4.28 -7.39
N GLU A 83 14.19 -5.24 -6.69
CA GLU A 83 12.74 -5.31 -6.56
C GLU A 83 12.19 -4.15 -5.71
N PRO A 84 10.97 -3.64 -5.93
CA PRO A 84 10.40 -2.59 -5.09
C PRO A 84 10.39 -2.98 -3.60
N VAL A 85 10.64 -2.02 -2.72
CA VAL A 85 10.73 -2.25 -1.27
C VAL A 85 9.55 -1.61 -0.58
N GLY A 86 9.03 -2.30 0.44
CA GLY A 86 8.14 -1.71 1.43
C GLY A 86 8.63 -2.01 2.84
N ILE A 87 8.33 -1.12 3.77
CA ILE A 87 8.52 -1.37 5.20
C ILE A 87 7.24 -2.00 5.77
N ASP A 88 7.39 -3.16 6.43
CA ASP A 88 6.30 -3.88 7.09
C ASP A 88 6.12 -3.31 8.50
N MET A 89 4.98 -2.67 8.71
CA MET A 89 4.65 -2.00 9.97
C MET A 89 3.55 -2.74 10.74
N ILE A 90 3.25 -4.00 10.43
CA ILE A 90 2.11 -4.73 11.03
C ILE A 90 2.12 -4.77 12.57
N HIS A 91 3.30 -4.71 13.19
CA HIS A 91 3.49 -4.72 14.64
C HIS A 91 3.61 -3.31 15.25
N MET A 92 3.41 -2.26 14.46
CA MET A 92 3.38 -0.87 14.89
C MET A 92 1.95 -0.37 15.05
N GLY A 93 1.75 0.77 15.70
CA GLY A 93 0.44 1.34 16.00
C GLY A 93 -0.03 2.36 14.95
N LYS A 94 0.43 3.60 15.09
CA LYS A 94 0.15 4.70 14.16
C LYS A 94 1.30 5.68 14.23
N GLY A 95 1.71 6.25 13.11
CA GLY A 95 2.82 7.19 13.16
C GLY A 95 3.33 7.65 11.81
N LEU A 96 4.56 8.12 11.81
CA LEU A 96 5.30 8.56 10.63
C LEU A 96 6.67 7.89 10.59
N ALA A 97 7.20 7.69 9.39
CA ALA A 97 8.52 7.11 9.19
C ALA A 97 9.32 7.89 8.15
N TRP A 98 10.64 7.92 8.35
CA TRP A 98 11.60 8.59 7.47
C TRP A 98 12.80 7.70 7.21
N LEU A 99 13.31 7.70 5.98
CA LEU A 99 14.57 7.08 5.63
C LEU A 99 15.52 8.17 5.14
N ASN A 100 16.66 8.32 5.81
CA ASN A 100 17.68 9.32 5.45
C ASN A 100 17.15 10.77 5.37
N GLY A 101 16.11 11.10 6.15
CA GLY A 101 15.44 12.40 6.13
C GLY A 101 14.25 12.50 5.18
N GLU A 102 14.09 11.55 4.26
CA GLU A 102 12.95 11.51 3.33
C GLU A 102 11.74 10.84 3.99
N GLU A 103 10.57 11.47 3.91
CA GLU A 103 9.34 10.99 4.53
C GLU A 103 8.74 9.82 3.74
N ILE A 104 8.72 8.63 4.34
CA ILE A 104 8.01 7.46 3.80
C ILE A 104 6.50 7.69 3.85
N GLY A 105 6.04 8.39 4.89
CA GLY A 105 4.67 8.82 5.08
C GLY A 105 4.06 8.30 6.37
N ARG A 106 2.75 8.52 6.49
CA ARG A 106 1.95 8.06 7.63
C ARG A 106 1.69 6.57 7.54
N TYR A 107 1.96 5.85 8.63
CA TYR A 107 1.54 4.47 8.78
C TYR A 107 0.39 4.34 9.78
N TRP A 108 -0.54 3.46 9.43
CA TRP A 108 -1.62 3.04 10.31
C TRP A 108 -2.16 1.68 9.85
N PRO A 109 -1.55 0.55 10.27
CA PRO A 109 -1.95 -0.81 9.92
C PRO A 109 -3.23 -1.26 10.65
N ARG A 110 -4.28 -0.44 10.63
CA ARG A 110 -5.56 -0.73 11.27
C ARG A 110 -6.26 -1.87 10.51
N LYS A 111 -6.70 -2.90 11.23
CA LYS A 111 -7.51 -3.96 10.62
C LYS A 111 -8.87 -3.42 10.17
N SER A 112 -9.25 -3.73 8.93
CA SER A 112 -10.60 -3.54 8.42
C SER A 112 -11.58 -4.50 9.11
N SER A 113 -12.89 -4.25 8.98
CA SER A 113 -13.88 -5.16 9.54
C SER A 113 -13.92 -6.45 8.74
N LYS A 114 -14.09 -7.59 9.42
CA LYS A 114 -14.39 -8.86 8.74
C LYS A 114 -15.80 -8.86 8.12
N HIS A 115 -16.64 -7.93 8.53
CA HIS A 115 -18.03 -7.78 8.07
C HIS A 115 -18.17 -6.72 6.96
N ASP A 116 -17.07 -6.13 6.50
CA ASP A 116 -17.09 -5.26 5.32
C ASP A 116 -17.41 -6.07 4.06
N GLU A 117 -17.97 -5.42 3.04
CA GLU A 117 -18.45 -6.05 1.80
C GLU A 117 -17.29 -6.40 0.84
N CYS A 118 -16.42 -7.34 1.21
CA CYS A 118 -15.43 -7.90 0.28
C CYS A 118 -15.99 -9.06 -0.52
N VAL A 119 -15.60 -9.13 -1.79
CA VAL A 119 -15.96 -10.21 -2.69
C VAL A 119 -14.78 -11.16 -2.88
N GLN A 120 -15.07 -12.45 -3.03
CA GLN A 120 -14.05 -13.45 -3.39
C GLN A 120 -13.71 -13.39 -4.89
N GLN A 121 -14.69 -13.01 -5.71
CA GLN A 121 -14.55 -12.85 -7.14
C GLN A 121 -15.28 -11.56 -7.57
N CYS A 122 -14.63 -10.79 -8.44
CA CYS A 122 -15.14 -9.54 -8.99
C CYS A 122 -15.42 -9.74 -10.47
N ASP A 123 -16.67 -9.50 -10.89
CA ASP A 123 -17.01 -9.44 -12.32
C ASP A 123 -16.80 -8.01 -12.83
N TYR A 124 -15.97 -7.87 -13.87
CA TYR A 124 -15.73 -6.57 -14.50
C TYR A 124 -16.98 -6.04 -15.23
N ARG A 125 -17.88 -6.93 -15.68
CA ARG A 125 -19.09 -6.58 -16.43
C ARG A 125 -20.14 -5.92 -15.53
N GLY A 126 -20.96 -5.05 -16.12
CA GLY A 126 -22.02 -4.33 -15.41
C GLY A 126 -21.55 -3.05 -14.71
N LYS A 127 -22.49 -2.31 -14.12
CA LYS A 127 -22.25 -0.97 -13.56
C LYS A 127 -21.14 -0.99 -12.50
N PHE A 128 -20.20 -0.05 -12.61
CA PHE A 128 -19.17 0.16 -11.62
C PHE A 128 -19.74 0.78 -10.33
N SER A 129 -19.26 0.31 -9.18
CA SER A 129 -19.35 1.01 -7.90
C SER A 129 -18.03 0.83 -7.15
N PRO A 130 -17.61 1.80 -6.31
CA PRO A 130 -16.31 1.73 -5.62
C PRO A 130 -16.13 0.48 -4.75
N ASN A 131 -17.23 -0.05 -4.20
CA ASN A 131 -17.21 -1.21 -3.30
C ASN A 131 -17.44 -2.54 -4.03
N LYS A 132 -17.70 -2.53 -5.34
CA LYS A 132 -18.06 -3.73 -6.14
C LYS A 132 -17.03 -4.86 -6.01
N CYS A 133 -15.76 -4.47 -5.88
CA CYS A 133 -14.62 -5.38 -5.97
C CYS A 133 -13.64 -5.20 -4.80
N SER A 134 -14.16 -4.82 -3.63
CA SER A 134 -13.37 -4.69 -2.41
C SER A 134 -12.74 -6.03 -2.02
N THR A 135 -11.49 -5.97 -1.55
CA THR A 135 -10.72 -7.13 -1.07
C THR A 135 -9.99 -6.76 0.23
N GLY A 136 -9.48 -7.76 0.95
CA GLY A 136 -8.68 -7.52 2.17
C GLY A 136 -9.50 -7.22 3.44
N CYS A 137 -10.73 -7.71 3.53
CA CYS A 137 -11.54 -7.58 4.74
C CYS A 137 -10.94 -8.38 5.90
N GLY A 138 -10.89 -7.79 7.09
CA GLY A 138 -10.24 -8.36 8.28
C GLY A 138 -8.72 -8.20 8.33
N GLU A 139 -8.10 -7.72 7.26
CA GLU A 139 -6.65 -7.48 7.15
C GLU A 139 -6.30 -6.02 7.48
N PRO A 140 -5.02 -5.72 7.79
CA PRO A 140 -4.57 -4.34 7.91
C PRO A 140 -4.87 -3.54 6.63
N SER A 141 -5.50 -2.38 6.76
CA SER A 141 -5.84 -1.47 5.67
C SER A 141 -4.62 -1.15 4.80
N GLN A 142 -3.46 -1.01 5.44
CA GLN A 142 -2.17 -0.98 4.78
C GLN A 142 -1.09 -1.55 5.71
N ARG A 143 -0.46 -2.65 5.29
CA ARG A 143 0.64 -3.30 6.02
C ARG A 143 2.01 -2.79 5.59
N TRP A 144 2.21 -2.71 4.28
CA TRP A 144 3.48 -2.32 3.66
C TRP A 144 3.43 -0.87 3.18
N TYR A 145 4.46 -0.10 3.52
CA TYR A 145 4.61 1.30 3.12
C TYR A 145 5.79 1.40 2.17
N HIS A 146 5.56 1.91 0.96
CA HIS A 146 6.55 1.89 -0.11
C HIS A 146 7.76 2.77 0.22
N VAL A 147 8.97 2.23 0.00
CA VAL A 147 10.23 2.95 0.20
C VAL A 147 11.00 2.93 -1.13
N PRO A 148 11.14 4.09 -1.81
CA PRO A 148 11.89 4.18 -3.04
C PRO A 148 13.33 3.68 -2.89
N ARG A 149 13.77 2.84 -3.84
CA ARG A 149 15.14 2.29 -3.86
C ARG A 149 16.21 3.38 -3.88
N SER A 150 15.95 4.49 -4.56
CA SER A 150 16.85 5.65 -4.67
C SER A 150 17.13 6.36 -3.35
N TRP A 151 16.32 6.14 -2.31
CA TRP A 151 16.54 6.73 -0.99
C TRP A 151 17.57 5.97 -0.16
N PHE A 152 17.89 4.73 -0.55
CA PHE A 152 18.93 3.95 0.11
C PHE A 152 20.32 4.34 -0.39
N LYS A 153 21.23 4.52 0.56
CA LYS A 153 22.67 4.60 0.39
C LYS A 153 23.28 3.20 0.48
N PRO A 154 24.50 2.98 -0.04
CA PRO A 154 25.21 1.70 0.09
C PRO A 154 25.38 1.23 1.54
N SER A 155 25.56 2.16 2.48
CA SER A 155 25.65 1.89 3.91
C SER A 155 25.25 3.13 4.73
N GLY A 156 25.07 2.94 6.05
CA GLY A 156 24.78 4.03 6.96
C GLY A 156 23.39 4.67 6.77
N ASN A 157 22.41 3.89 6.32
CA ASN A 157 21.04 4.39 6.21
C ASN A 157 20.43 4.56 7.59
N ILE A 158 19.76 5.68 7.83
CA ILE A 158 19.12 5.98 9.10
C ILE A 158 17.61 5.93 8.90
N LEU A 159 16.97 4.99 9.57
CA LEU A 159 15.52 4.91 9.68
C LEU A 159 15.10 5.61 10.97
N VAL A 160 14.20 6.58 10.88
CA VAL A 160 13.56 7.22 12.03
C VAL A 160 12.06 6.94 11.97
N VAL A 161 11.47 6.58 13.10
CA VAL A 161 10.05 6.26 13.22
C VAL A 161 9.49 7.01 14.42
N PHE A 162 8.41 7.75 14.21
CA PHE A 162 7.60 8.30 15.28
C PHE A 162 6.37 7.40 15.48
N GLU A 163 6.18 6.87 16.68
CA GLU A 163 5.03 6.05 17.08
C GLU A 163 4.11 6.83 18.02
N GLU A 164 2.88 7.05 17.58
CA GLU A 164 1.86 7.83 18.27
C GLU A 164 1.11 7.02 19.34
N LYS A 165 0.83 5.73 19.08
CA LYS A 165 -0.05 4.92 19.93
C LYS A 165 0.69 3.87 20.76
N GLY A 166 1.68 3.22 20.17
CA GLY A 166 2.39 2.09 20.76
C GLY A 166 2.50 0.93 19.76
N GLY A 167 3.64 0.25 19.80
CA GLY A 167 3.92 -0.93 18.99
C GLY A 167 5.28 -1.52 19.32
N ASP A 168 5.71 -2.52 18.54
CA ASP A 168 7.00 -3.20 18.70
C ASP A 168 7.97 -2.87 17.56
N PRO A 169 8.93 -1.94 17.78
CA PRO A 169 9.89 -1.55 16.74
C PRO A 169 10.88 -2.67 16.38
N THR A 170 11.00 -3.73 17.19
CA THR A 170 11.92 -4.85 16.91
C THR A 170 11.40 -5.77 15.79
N GLU A 171 10.11 -5.68 15.49
CA GLU A 171 9.44 -6.46 14.45
C GLU A 171 9.29 -5.71 13.11
N ILE A 172 9.83 -4.48 13.01
CA ILE A 172 9.87 -3.75 11.74
C ILE A 172 10.80 -4.48 10.77
N ARG A 173 10.32 -4.78 9.56
CA ARG A 173 11.09 -5.47 8.51
C ARG A 173 10.96 -4.78 7.17
N PHE A 174 12.04 -4.75 6.38
CA PHE A 174 11.93 -4.44 4.95
C PHE A 174 11.50 -5.67 4.17
N SER A 175 10.46 -5.51 3.36
CA SER A 175 9.91 -6.51 2.46
C SER A 175 10.21 -6.14 1.01
N ARG A 176 10.52 -7.13 0.18
CA ARG A 176 10.73 -6.97 -1.26
C ARG A 176 9.52 -7.49 -2.00
N ARG A 177 8.95 -6.68 -2.89
CA ARG A 177 7.81 -7.07 -3.71
C ARG A 177 8.29 -7.86 -4.92
N LYS A 178 8.09 -9.18 -4.88
CA LYS A 178 8.33 -10.06 -6.02
C LYS A 178 7.02 -10.43 -6.69
N THR A 179 6.93 -10.18 -7.99
CA THR A 179 5.83 -10.69 -8.81
C THR A 179 6.26 -12.02 -9.41
N THR A 180 5.53 -13.09 -9.10
CA THR A 180 5.87 -14.47 -9.48
C THR A 180 5.08 -14.99 -10.69
N GLY A 181 4.11 -14.21 -11.17
CA GLY A 181 3.31 -14.53 -12.35
C GLY A 181 2.27 -13.47 -12.62
N PHE A 182 1.74 -13.48 -13.83
CA PHE A 182 0.66 -12.60 -14.29
C PHE A 182 -0.40 -13.45 -14.98
N CYS A 183 -1.61 -12.92 -15.02
CA CYS A 183 -2.69 -13.49 -15.82
C CYS A 183 -3.36 -12.38 -16.61
N ALA A 184 -3.84 -12.73 -17.79
CA ALA A 184 -4.69 -11.87 -18.58
C ALA A 184 -5.83 -12.72 -19.16
N ILE A 185 -7.06 -12.22 -19.06
CA ILE A 185 -8.21 -12.73 -19.80
C ILE A 185 -8.65 -11.59 -20.68
N VAL A 186 -8.76 -11.84 -21.99
CA VAL A 186 -9.32 -10.85 -22.89
C VAL A 186 -10.26 -11.54 -23.88
N SER A 187 -11.42 -10.91 -24.08
CA SER A 187 -12.44 -11.36 -25.01
C SER A 187 -12.30 -10.65 -26.36
N GLU A 188 -12.85 -11.24 -27.43
CA GLU A 188 -12.81 -10.64 -28.78
C GLU A 188 -13.56 -9.31 -28.85
N ASP A 189 -14.59 -9.16 -28.01
CA ASP A 189 -15.38 -7.94 -27.85
C ASP A 189 -14.78 -6.94 -26.85
N HIS A 190 -13.54 -7.18 -26.37
CA HIS A 190 -12.93 -6.30 -25.38
C HIS A 190 -12.79 -4.88 -25.93
N PRO A 191 -13.31 -3.86 -25.22
CA PRO A 191 -13.30 -2.49 -25.72
C PRO A 191 -11.86 -1.96 -25.74
N THR A 192 -11.30 -1.78 -26.93
CA THR A 192 -10.02 -1.08 -27.09
C THR A 192 -10.24 0.42 -26.99
N PHE A 193 -10.09 1.00 -25.81
CA PHE A 193 -10.09 2.44 -25.63
C PHE A 193 -8.74 3.03 -26.07
N LYS A 194 -8.73 3.75 -27.19
CA LYS A 194 -7.59 4.59 -27.58
C LYS A 194 -7.90 6.03 -27.15
N PRO A 195 -7.15 6.63 -26.21
CA PRO A 195 -7.40 8.00 -25.75
C PRO A 195 -7.36 9.05 -26.88
N GLU A 196 -6.67 8.75 -27.99
CA GLU A 196 -6.47 9.63 -29.15
C GLU A 196 -7.69 9.76 -30.07
N SER A 197 -8.78 9.00 -29.87
CA SER A 197 -9.94 9.00 -30.78
C SER A 197 -11.10 9.93 -30.36
N LEU A 198 -10.88 10.85 -29.42
CA LEU A 198 -11.93 11.78 -28.97
C LEU A 198 -12.19 12.96 -29.93
N ASP A 199 -11.34 13.15 -30.95
CA ASP A 199 -11.38 14.34 -31.82
C ASP A 199 -11.86 14.07 -33.27
N GLN A 200 -12.32 12.87 -33.62
CA GLN A 200 -12.72 12.57 -35.00
C GLN A 200 -14.14 12.02 -35.11
N ASP A 201 -15.04 12.90 -35.58
CA ASP A 201 -16.37 12.58 -36.11
C ASP A 201 -16.20 11.82 -37.44
N GLY A 202 -16.28 10.49 -37.37
CA GLY A 202 -16.17 9.63 -38.55
C GLY A 202 -16.36 8.17 -38.17
N THR A 203 -17.29 7.51 -38.84
CA THR A 203 -17.52 6.06 -38.79
C THR A 203 -16.28 5.31 -39.27
N GLN A 204 -15.34 5.06 -38.36
CA GLN A 204 -14.23 4.16 -38.62
C GLN A 204 -14.65 2.72 -38.31
N ASP A 205 -14.38 1.82 -39.26
CA ASP A 205 -14.46 0.38 -39.09
C ASP A 205 -13.39 -0.03 -38.07
N TYR A 206 -13.74 0.02 -36.79
CA TYR A 206 -12.88 -0.42 -35.70
C TYR A 206 -12.71 -1.93 -35.83
N LYS A 207 -11.73 -2.38 -36.61
CA LYS A 207 -11.12 -3.70 -36.37
C LYS A 207 -10.55 -3.66 -34.96
N ASN A 208 -11.31 -4.22 -34.01
CA ASN A 208 -10.88 -4.42 -32.63
C ASN A 208 -9.72 -5.42 -32.64
N ASN A 209 -8.52 -4.92 -32.87
CA ASN A 209 -7.29 -5.66 -32.64
C ASN A 209 -7.04 -5.58 -31.14
N VAL A 210 -7.56 -6.59 -30.45
CA VAL A 210 -7.39 -6.73 -29.01
C VAL A 210 -5.94 -7.14 -28.73
N ILE A 211 -5.20 -6.27 -28.03
CA ILE A 211 -3.78 -6.47 -27.75
C ILE A 211 -3.58 -6.53 -26.24
N VAL A 212 -2.91 -7.59 -25.78
CA VAL A 212 -2.40 -7.70 -24.42
C VAL A 212 -0.93 -7.37 -24.42
N GLN A 213 -0.55 -6.31 -23.72
CA GLN A 213 0.85 -5.98 -23.47
C GLN A 213 1.22 -6.38 -22.05
N LEU A 214 2.08 -7.39 -21.95
CA LEU A 214 2.75 -7.74 -20.71
C LEU A 214 4.17 -7.18 -20.77
N LYS A 215 4.67 -6.72 -19.63
CA LYS A 215 6.03 -6.18 -19.51
C LYS A 215 6.65 -6.67 -18.21
N CYS A 216 7.78 -7.35 -18.33
CA CYS A 216 8.60 -7.73 -17.21
C CYS A 216 9.26 -6.52 -16.52
N PRO A 217 9.42 -6.56 -15.18
CA PRO A 217 10.40 -5.71 -14.50
C PRO A 217 11.80 -5.83 -15.10
N ILE A 218 12.63 -4.80 -14.91
CA ILE A 218 14.03 -4.79 -15.35
C ILE A 218 14.74 -6.06 -14.87
N ASN A 219 15.57 -6.66 -15.75
CA ASN A 219 16.34 -7.87 -15.49
C ASN A 219 15.52 -9.14 -15.19
N THR A 220 14.22 -9.15 -15.50
CA THR A 220 13.37 -10.35 -15.39
C THR A 220 12.80 -10.75 -16.76
N ARG A 221 12.38 -12.02 -16.89
CA ARG A 221 11.77 -12.59 -18.10
C ARG A 221 10.67 -13.58 -17.71
N VAL A 222 9.69 -13.87 -18.59
CA VAL A 222 8.87 -15.09 -18.39
C VAL A 222 9.86 -16.24 -18.23
N SER A 223 9.60 -17.16 -17.31
CA SER A 223 10.23 -18.47 -17.34
C SER A 223 9.37 -19.49 -18.08
N THR A 224 8.05 -19.47 -17.84
CA THR A 224 7.14 -20.56 -18.22
C THR A 224 5.71 -20.02 -18.38
N VAL A 225 4.98 -20.54 -19.37
CA VAL A 225 3.54 -20.34 -19.49
C VAL A 225 2.85 -21.46 -18.70
N LYS A 226 2.21 -21.13 -17.57
CA LYS A 226 1.54 -22.15 -16.74
C LYS A 226 0.20 -22.62 -17.34
N PHE A 227 -0.48 -21.74 -18.06
CA PHE A 227 -1.78 -21.99 -18.66
C PHE A 227 -2.00 -21.02 -19.82
N ALA A 228 -2.59 -21.51 -20.91
CA ALA A 228 -3.11 -20.70 -22.00
C ALA A 228 -4.31 -21.43 -22.62
N SER A 229 -5.36 -20.69 -22.95
CA SER A 229 -6.55 -21.24 -23.59
C SER A 229 -7.21 -20.20 -24.47
N PHE A 230 -7.31 -20.50 -25.77
CA PHE A 230 -8.25 -19.84 -26.67
C PHE A 230 -9.58 -20.61 -26.63
N GLY A 231 -10.63 -19.97 -26.12
CA GLY A 231 -11.93 -20.60 -25.87
C GLY A 231 -12.57 -20.10 -24.59
N THR A 232 -13.14 -21.01 -23.79
CA THR A 232 -13.93 -20.67 -22.59
C THR A 232 -13.29 -21.21 -21.30
N PRO A 233 -12.10 -20.71 -20.90
CA PRO A 233 -11.46 -21.15 -19.66
C PRO A 233 -12.30 -20.74 -18.43
N SER A 234 -12.20 -21.51 -17.35
CA SER A 234 -12.87 -21.22 -16.09
C SER A 234 -11.87 -21.09 -14.94
N GLY A 235 -12.29 -20.52 -13.81
CA GLY A 235 -11.42 -20.30 -12.64
C GLY A 235 -10.87 -18.88 -12.52
N THR A 236 -9.86 -18.69 -11.68
CA THR A 236 -9.25 -17.37 -11.40
C THR A 236 -7.76 -17.37 -11.72
N CYS A 237 -7.14 -16.18 -11.68
CA CYS A 237 -5.72 -16.06 -11.96
C CYS A 237 -4.87 -16.99 -11.07
N GLY A 238 -4.11 -17.88 -11.71
CA GLY A 238 -3.28 -18.89 -11.05
C GLY A 238 -3.96 -20.25 -10.84
N SER A 239 -5.26 -20.37 -11.10
CA SER A 239 -6.06 -21.60 -10.92
C SER A 239 -6.98 -21.88 -12.11
N TYR A 240 -6.66 -21.35 -13.29
CA TYR A 240 -7.47 -21.59 -14.49
C TYR A 240 -7.51 -23.07 -14.88
N THR A 241 -8.67 -23.49 -15.36
CA THR A 241 -8.91 -24.81 -15.93
C THR A 241 -9.46 -24.68 -17.35
N THR A 242 -9.17 -25.70 -18.15
CA THR A 242 -9.70 -25.85 -19.50
C THR A 242 -11.22 -26.02 -19.43
N GLY A 243 -11.95 -25.24 -20.24
CA GLY A 243 -13.40 -25.41 -20.40
C GLY A 243 -13.77 -26.22 -21.64
N ASP A 244 -15.07 -26.25 -21.94
CA ASP A 244 -15.62 -27.07 -23.04
C ASP A 244 -15.12 -26.64 -24.43
N CYS A 245 -14.85 -25.35 -24.60
CA CYS A 245 -14.18 -24.82 -25.79
C CYS A 245 -12.72 -24.50 -25.44
N HIS A 246 -11.79 -25.16 -26.12
CA HIS A 246 -10.36 -24.96 -25.96
C HIS A 246 -9.60 -25.39 -27.21
N ASP A 247 -8.72 -24.53 -27.71
CA ASP A 247 -7.75 -24.92 -28.73
C ASP A 247 -6.51 -25.59 -28.09
N PRO A 248 -6.21 -26.87 -28.37
CA PRO A 248 -5.05 -27.58 -27.81
C PRO A 248 -3.69 -26.95 -28.15
N SER A 249 -3.62 -26.12 -29.19
CA SER A 249 -2.39 -25.43 -29.62
C SER A 249 -2.10 -24.15 -28.84
N SER A 250 -3.03 -23.70 -27.98
CA SER A 250 -2.98 -22.41 -27.26
C SER A 250 -1.63 -22.13 -26.59
N ILE A 251 -1.09 -23.11 -25.83
CA ILE A 251 0.20 -22.97 -25.14
C ILE A 251 1.33 -22.76 -26.16
N SER A 252 1.39 -23.59 -27.20
CA SER A 252 2.44 -23.52 -28.21
C SER A 252 2.44 -22.20 -28.98
N VAL A 253 1.26 -21.60 -29.21
CA VAL A 253 1.13 -20.30 -29.87
C VAL A 253 1.69 -19.19 -28.99
N VAL A 254 1.30 -19.15 -27.71
CA VAL A 254 1.80 -18.14 -26.75
C VAL A 254 3.31 -18.28 -26.55
N GLU A 255 3.83 -19.50 -26.47
CA GLU A 255 5.26 -19.77 -26.35
C GLU A 255 6.06 -19.38 -27.60
N LYS A 256 5.48 -19.49 -28.81
CA LYS A 256 6.13 -19.02 -30.05
C LYS A 256 6.21 -17.49 -30.10
N VAL A 257 5.16 -16.79 -29.66
CA VAL A 257 5.14 -15.32 -29.62
C VAL A 257 6.17 -14.76 -28.64
N ARG A 258 6.54 -15.52 -27.60
CA ARG A 258 7.65 -15.21 -26.69
C ARG A 258 9.01 -15.04 -27.39
N LEU A 259 9.18 -15.59 -28.60
CA LEU A 259 10.44 -15.60 -29.36
C LEU A 259 10.48 -14.57 -30.50
N ALA A 260 9.34 -14.01 -30.91
CA ALA A 260 9.28 -12.95 -31.93
C ALA A 260 9.34 -11.59 -31.24
N ALA A 261 10.38 -10.83 -31.52
CA ALA A 261 10.60 -9.48 -31.00
C ALA A 261 9.31 -8.64 -31.07
N SER A 262 8.84 -8.18 -29.89
CA SER A 262 7.76 -7.19 -29.61
C SER A 262 6.61 -7.65 -28.69
N VAL A 263 6.66 -8.84 -28.10
CA VAL A 263 5.79 -9.16 -26.95
C VAL A 263 6.63 -9.67 -25.78
N VAL A 264 7.03 -8.75 -24.90
CA VAL A 264 7.89 -9.02 -23.73
C VAL A 264 7.02 -9.51 -22.57
N VAL A 265 6.50 -10.73 -22.71
CA VAL A 265 5.69 -11.33 -21.65
C VAL A 265 6.58 -11.66 -20.44
N CYS A 266 6.01 -11.65 -19.24
CA CYS A 266 6.45 -12.33 -18.02
C CYS A 266 5.39 -13.35 -17.64
#